data_AF-A0A6P4FI71-F1
#
_entry.id   AF-A0A6P4FI71-F1
#
_cell.length_a   1.000
_cell.length_b   1.000
_cell.length_c   1.000
_cell.angle_alpha   90.00
_cell.angle_beta   90.00
_cell.angle_gamma   90.00
#
_symmetry.space_group_name_H-M   'P 1'
#
loop_
_entity.id
_entity.type
_entity.pdbx_description
1 polymer ?
#
loop_
_entity_poly.entity_id
_entity_poly.type
_entity_poly.pdbx_seq_one_letter_code
_entity_poly.pdbx_strand_id
1 'polypeptide(L)'
;MDVMGIPGAGLITRLVILSAVLSCLNSSMYITSRILTELADKGDAPQALTRNSTAEAPRLAILVSSIAGAVVAFSSILAPKTVFAFLLNCSGGLILLIYCLIASSYIVARHLARKDGTEKENFALPLFPVINYVTIGAVLLVFIAMLIDPGERMTALSSLLTAIACYILARIFARKAA
;
A
#
# COMPACT_ATOMS: atom_id res chain seq x y z
N MET A 1 -1.96 13.08 -28.12
CA MET A 1 -0.98 12.26 -28.84
C MET A 1 -1.26 12.21 -30.35
N ASP A 2 -2.47 12.55 -30.81
CA ASP A 2 -2.73 12.84 -32.24
C ASP A 2 -2.14 14.18 -32.73
N VAL A 3 -1.63 15.00 -31.80
CA VAL A 3 -1.07 16.33 -32.09
C VAL A 3 0.37 16.26 -32.67
N MET A 4 1.05 15.11 -32.59
CA MET A 4 2.45 14.96 -33.04
C MET A 4 2.60 14.30 -34.42
N GLY A 5 1.52 13.93 -35.10
CA GLY A 5 1.57 13.50 -36.51
C GLY A 5 2.33 12.19 -36.80
N ILE A 6 2.68 11.40 -35.79
CA ILE A 6 3.37 10.11 -35.98
C ILE A 6 2.33 8.98 -36.13
N PRO A 7 2.13 8.41 -37.33
CA PRO A 7 1.27 7.25 -37.51
C PRO A 7 1.80 6.07 -36.69
N GLY A 8 0.98 5.53 -35.79
CA GLY A 8 1.34 4.38 -34.94
C GLY A 8 1.78 4.73 -33.50
N ALA A 9 2.02 6.00 -33.15
CA ALA A 9 2.41 6.38 -31.79
C ALA A 9 1.37 6.02 -30.71
N GLY A 10 0.08 6.09 -31.06
CA GLY A 10 -1.00 5.64 -30.18
C GLY A 10 -0.97 4.13 -29.89
N LEU A 11 -0.57 3.31 -30.87
CA LEU A 11 -0.48 1.85 -30.72
C LEU A 11 0.74 1.48 -29.87
N ILE A 12 1.89 2.10 -30.13
CA ILE A 12 3.11 1.93 -29.31
C ILE A 12 2.85 2.34 -27.86
N THR A 13 2.23 3.50 -27.62
CA THR A 13 1.91 3.96 -26.26
C THR A 13 0.99 2.98 -25.53
N ARG A 14 -0.03 2.44 -26.20
CA ARG A 14 -0.94 1.43 -25.62
C ARG A 14 -0.22 0.13 -25.27
N LEU A 15 0.68 -0.35 -26.15
CA LEU A 15 1.48 -1.55 -25.88
C LEU A 15 2.43 -1.35 -24.69
N VAL A 16 3.07 -0.19 -24.60
CA VAL A 16 3.95 0.16 -23.48
C VAL A 16 3.18 0.25 -22.18
N ILE A 17 2.03 0.95 -22.16
CA ILE A 17 1.16 1.03 -20.98
C ILE A 17 0.69 -0.36 -20.56
N LEU A 18 0.25 -1.20 -21.52
CA LEU A 18 -0.20 -2.56 -21.22
C LEU A 18 0.92 -3.39 -20.58
N SER A 19 2.13 -3.36 -21.14
CA SER A 19 3.29 -4.07 -20.60
C SER A 19 3.66 -3.57 -19.20
N ALA A 20 3.66 -2.24 -18.98
CA ALA A 20 3.96 -1.65 -17.69
C ALA A 20 2.92 -2.02 -16.63
N VAL A 21 1.63 -1.98 -16.96
CA VAL A 21 0.54 -2.38 -16.06
C VAL A 21 0.62 -3.87 -15.72
N LEU A 22 0.91 -4.74 -16.70
CA LEU A 22 1.09 -6.17 -16.46
C LEU A 22 2.27 -6.45 -15.52
N SER A 23 3.39 -5.75 -15.70
CA SER A 23 4.56 -5.86 -14.82
C SER A 23 4.26 -5.39 -13.39
N CYS A 24 3.61 -4.22 -13.26
CA CYS A 24 3.18 -3.70 -11.97
C CYS A 24 2.19 -4.64 -11.27
N LEU A 25 1.23 -5.21 -11.99
CA LEU A 25 0.23 -6.13 -11.45
C LEU A 25 0.90 -7.39 -10.88
N ASN A 26 1.84 -7.98 -11.62
CA ASN A 26 2.57 -9.16 -11.16
C ASN A 26 3.36 -8.87 -9.86
N SER A 27 4.01 -7.70 -9.78
CA SER A 27 4.74 -7.30 -8.57
C SER A 27 3.80 -7.04 -7.38
N SER A 28 2.70 -6.32 -7.59
CA SER A 28 1.72 -6.02 -6.53
C SER A 28 1.06 -7.28 -5.98
N MET A 29 0.71 -8.25 -6.84
CA MET A 29 0.16 -9.55 -6.40
C MET A 29 1.18 -10.35 -5.59
N TYR A 30 2.44 -10.36 -6.03
CA TYR A 30 3.52 -11.04 -5.32
C TYR A 30 3.78 -10.43 -3.93
N ILE A 31 3.88 -9.09 -3.85
CA ILE A 31 4.07 -8.36 -2.59
C ILE A 31 2.91 -8.64 -1.64
N THR A 32 1.67 -8.55 -2.12
CA THR A 32 0.46 -8.80 -1.31
C THR A 32 0.46 -10.22 -0.75
N SER A 33 0.77 -11.20 -1.60
CA SER A 33 0.84 -12.60 -1.17
C SER A 33 1.89 -12.81 -0.08
N ARG A 34 3.07 -12.18 -0.19
CA ARG A 34 4.13 -12.29 0.83
C ARG A 34 3.76 -11.59 2.12
N ILE A 35 3.23 -10.37 2.06
CA ILE A 35 2.77 -9.64 3.25
C ILE A 35 1.71 -10.44 3.99
N LEU A 36 0.75 -11.03 3.26
CA LEU A 36 -0.33 -11.80 3.85
C LEU A 36 0.17 -13.06 4.57
N THR A 37 1.22 -13.71 4.05
CA THR A 37 1.79 -14.89 4.70
C THR A 37 2.74 -14.59 5.82
N GLU A 38 3.51 -13.50 5.73
CA GLU A 38 4.28 -12.99 6.87
C GLU A 38 3.35 -12.62 8.04
N LEU A 39 2.18 -12.06 7.72
CA LEU A 39 1.16 -11.73 8.72
C LEU A 39 0.51 -13.01 9.30
N ALA A 40 0.31 -14.04 8.48
CA ALA A 40 -0.22 -15.34 8.93
C ALA A 40 0.79 -16.11 9.80
N ASP A 41 2.07 -16.07 9.46
CA ASP A 41 3.17 -16.69 10.23
C ASP A 41 3.35 -16.01 11.59
N LYS A 42 3.10 -14.69 11.68
CA LYS A 42 3.07 -13.94 12.94
C LYS A 42 1.79 -14.11 13.76
N GLY A 43 0.79 -14.83 13.23
CA GLY A 43 -0.49 -15.06 13.90
C GLY A 43 -1.53 -13.94 13.75
N ASP A 44 -1.22 -12.88 13.00
CA ASP A 44 -2.09 -11.71 12.76
C ASP A 44 -3.08 -11.92 11.60
N ALA A 45 -2.92 -12.99 10.81
CA ALA A 45 -3.84 -13.40 9.74
C ALA A 45 -4.25 -14.89 9.89
N PRO A 46 -5.40 -15.33 9.36
CA PRO A 46 -5.89 -16.69 9.58
C PRO A 46 -4.86 -17.73 9.12
N GLN A 47 -4.57 -18.70 9.98
CA GLN A 47 -3.55 -19.74 9.75
C GLN A 47 -3.78 -20.55 8.47
N ALA A 48 -4.98 -20.55 7.90
CA ALA A 48 -5.25 -21.13 6.59
C ALA A 48 -4.41 -20.52 5.44
N LEU A 49 -3.88 -19.30 5.64
CA LEU A 49 -2.98 -18.62 4.71
C LEU A 49 -1.50 -18.93 4.98
N THR A 50 -1.16 -19.63 6.06
CA THR A 50 0.21 -20.06 6.34
C THR A 50 0.67 -21.10 5.32
N ARG A 51 2.00 -21.19 5.19
CA ARG A 51 2.74 -21.88 4.14
C ARG A 51 2.46 -23.39 4.06
N ASN A 52 1.33 -23.76 3.48
CA ASN A 52 1.00 -25.15 3.14
C ASN A 52 1.26 -25.42 1.66
N SER A 53 2.51 -25.39 1.22
CA SER A 53 3.00 -26.17 0.08
C SER A 53 4.49 -25.92 -0.11
N THR A 54 5.19 -26.91 -0.62
CA THR A 54 6.56 -26.92 -1.18
C THR A 54 6.81 -25.90 -2.32
N ALA A 55 5.89 -24.97 -2.57
CA ALA A 55 6.00 -23.92 -3.57
C ALA A 55 6.58 -22.63 -2.97
N GLU A 56 7.38 -21.90 -3.75
CA GLU A 56 7.97 -20.61 -3.37
C GLU A 56 6.93 -19.52 -3.04
N ALA A 57 5.66 -19.73 -3.42
CA ALA A 57 4.57 -18.81 -3.14
C ALA A 57 3.28 -19.53 -2.67
N PRO A 58 2.58 -18.99 -1.66
CA PRO A 58 1.39 -19.58 -1.06
C PRO A 58 0.18 -19.45 -1.99
N ARG A 59 -0.30 -20.60 -2.49
CA ARG A 59 -1.36 -20.69 -3.51
C ARG A 59 -2.67 -20.01 -3.09
N LEU A 60 -3.05 -20.11 -1.81
CA LEU A 60 -4.26 -19.49 -1.28
C LEU A 60 -4.19 -17.96 -1.24
N ALA A 61 -3.04 -17.39 -0.86
CA ALA A 61 -2.86 -15.94 -0.83
C ALA A 61 -2.87 -15.33 -2.23
N ILE A 62 -2.30 -16.03 -3.22
CA ILE A 62 -2.39 -15.65 -4.64
C ILE A 62 -3.84 -15.71 -5.11
N LEU A 63 -4.58 -16.78 -4.79
CA LEU A 63 -5.98 -16.94 -5.22
C LEU A 63 -6.86 -15.81 -4.66
N VAL A 64 -6.70 -15.48 -3.38
CA VAL A 64 -7.42 -14.35 -2.74
C VAL A 64 -7.07 -13.03 -3.42
N SER A 65 -5.79 -12.79 -3.70
CA SER A 65 -5.33 -11.57 -4.40
C SER A 65 -5.88 -11.48 -5.83
N SER A 66 -5.90 -12.60 -6.56
CA SER A 66 -6.48 -12.70 -7.90
C SER A 66 -7.98 -12.42 -7.91
N ILE A 67 -8.73 -12.99 -6.96
CA ILE A 67 -10.18 -12.76 -6.85
C ILE A 67 -10.45 -11.29 -6.52
N ALA A 68 -9.72 -10.71 -5.57
CA ALA A 68 -9.84 -9.29 -5.24
C ALA A 68 -9.54 -8.40 -6.45
N GLY A 69 -8.47 -8.69 -7.19
CA GLY A 69 -8.14 -8.00 -8.44
C GLY A 69 -9.22 -8.14 -9.52
N ALA A 70 -9.80 -9.33 -9.67
CA ALA A 70 -10.89 -9.58 -10.61
C ALA A 70 -12.16 -8.78 -10.23
N VAL A 71 -12.50 -8.68 -8.94
CA VAL A 71 -13.63 -7.87 -8.47
C VAL A 71 -13.41 -6.38 -8.78
N VAL A 72 -12.20 -5.86 -8.57
CA VAL A 72 -11.86 -4.46 -8.90
C VAL A 72 -11.94 -4.24 -10.42
N ALA A 73 -11.42 -5.17 -11.22
CA ALA A 73 -11.52 -5.10 -12.68
C ALA A 73 -12.97 -5.12 -13.16
N PHE A 74 -13.83 -5.95 -12.55
CA PHE A 74 -15.26 -6.01 -12.86
C PHE A 74 -15.97 -4.70 -12.48
N SER A 75 -15.59 -4.10 -11.36
CA SER A 75 -16.10 -2.79 -10.91
C SER A 75 -15.79 -1.67 -11.90
N SER A 76 -14.62 -1.73 -12.57
CA SER A 76 -14.25 -0.78 -13.62
C SER A 76 -15.20 -0.81 -14.83
N ILE A 77 -15.91 -1.93 -15.06
CA ILE A 77 -16.82 -2.09 -16.19
C ILE A 77 -18.26 -1.76 -15.78
N LEU A 78 -18.72 -2.23 -14.62
CA LEU A 78 -20.10 -2.06 -14.17
C LEU A 78 -20.40 -0.66 -13.64
N ALA A 79 -19.47 -0.04 -12.92
CA ALA A 79 -19.73 1.21 -12.18
C ALA A 79 -18.46 2.09 -12.09
N PRO A 80 -17.96 2.60 -13.22
CA PRO A 80 -16.69 3.33 -13.27
C PRO A 80 -16.71 4.64 -12.47
N LYS A 81 -17.85 5.34 -12.47
CA LYS A 81 -17.98 6.68 -11.85
C LYS A 81 -18.27 6.66 -10.35
N THR A 82 -18.71 5.53 -9.81
CA THR A 82 -19.11 5.42 -8.40
C THR A 82 -18.16 4.49 -7.66
N VAL A 83 -18.23 3.18 -7.92
CA VAL A 83 -17.46 2.19 -7.15
C VAL A 83 -15.98 2.24 -7.50
N PHE A 84 -15.61 2.25 -8.78
CA PHE A 84 -14.20 2.31 -9.18
C PHE A 84 -13.55 3.65 -8.79
N ALA A 85 -14.22 4.77 -9.04
CA ALA A 85 -13.76 6.09 -8.60
C ALA A 85 -13.59 6.16 -7.06
N PHE A 86 -14.54 5.61 -6.31
CA PHE A 86 -14.43 5.52 -4.85
C PHE A 86 -13.25 4.64 -4.40
N LEU A 87 -13.05 3.47 -5.02
CA LEU A 87 -11.92 2.58 -4.72
C LEU A 87 -10.57 3.24 -5.05
N LEU A 88 -10.48 3.95 -6.18
CA LEU A 88 -9.28 4.70 -6.56
C LEU A 88 -8.97 5.80 -5.55
N ASN A 89 -9.97 6.60 -5.20
CA ASN A 89 -9.83 7.66 -4.21
C ASN A 89 -9.37 7.07 -2.87
N CYS A 90 -10.11 6.10 -2.32
CA CYS A 90 -9.75 5.44 -1.06
C CYS A 90 -8.33 4.86 -1.06
N SER A 91 -7.89 4.24 -2.16
CA SER A 91 -6.53 3.73 -2.31
C SER A 91 -5.48 4.84 -2.24
N GLY A 92 -5.73 5.97 -2.90
CA GLY A 92 -4.87 7.16 -2.85
C GLY A 92 -4.76 7.76 -1.44
N GLY A 93 -5.83 7.80 -0.67
CA GLY A 93 -5.78 8.20 0.73
C GLY A 93 -4.98 7.20 1.59
N LEU A 94 -5.20 5.91 1.37
CA LEU A 94 -4.55 4.84 2.13
C LEU A 94 -3.03 4.83 1.92
N ILE A 95 -2.54 5.06 0.70
CA ILE A 95 -1.09 5.04 0.43
C ILE A 95 -0.36 6.18 1.14
N LEU A 96 -0.98 7.35 1.27
CA LEU A 96 -0.42 8.46 2.05
C LEU A 96 -0.31 8.10 3.53
N LEU A 97 -1.33 7.44 4.09
CA LEU A 97 -1.27 6.96 5.47
C LEU A 97 -0.22 5.88 5.67
N ILE A 98 -0.06 4.97 4.70
CA ILE A 98 1.02 3.97 4.72
C ILE A 98 2.38 4.66 4.72
N TYR A 99 2.59 5.70 3.90
CA TYR A 99 3.85 6.46 3.91
C TYR A 99 4.09 7.20 5.22
N CYS A 100 3.05 7.79 5.82
CA CYS A 100 3.16 8.38 7.16
C CYS A 100 3.56 7.32 8.20
N LEU A 101 2.93 6.14 8.15
CA LEU A 101 3.24 5.03 9.06
C LEU A 101 4.67 4.52 8.86
N ILE A 102 5.12 4.34 7.62
CA ILE A 102 6.49 3.91 7.29
C ILE A 102 7.50 4.92 7.83
N ALA A 103 7.29 6.21 7.59
CA ALA A 103 8.19 7.26 8.07
C ALA A 103 8.26 7.30 9.61
N SER A 104 7.11 7.16 10.29
CA SER A 104 7.06 7.11 11.76
C SER A 104 7.73 5.84 12.32
N SER A 105 7.47 4.68 11.70
CA SER A 105 8.06 3.39 12.06
C SER A 105 9.58 3.42 11.91
N TYR A 106 10.09 4.06 10.85
CA TYR A 106 11.53 4.23 10.65
C TYR A 106 12.20 5.00 11.80
N ILE A 107 11.56 6.07 12.30
CA ILE A 107 12.08 6.84 13.45
C ILE A 107 12.11 5.96 14.71
N VAL A 108 11.02 5.24 14.99
CA VAL A 108 10.92 4.36 16.18
C VAL A 108 11.93 3.20 16.11
N ALA A 109 12.01 2.51 14.97
CA ALA A 109 12.93 1.41 14.76
C ALA A 109 14.39 1.84 14.97
N ARG A 110 14.74 3.06 14.54
CA ARG A 110 16.08 3.62 14.74
C ARG A 110 16.32 4.06 16.19
N HIS A 111 15.34 4.66 16.85
CA HIS A 111 15.45 4.97 18.28
C HIS A 111 15.65 3.70 19.12
N LEU A 112 14.98 2.61 18.76
CA LEU A 112 15.13 1.31 19.42
C LEU A 112 16.50 0.70 19.14
N ALA A 113 16.96 0.70 17.89
CA ALA A 113 18.29 0.21 17.51
C ALA A 113 19.43 0.98 18.21
N ARG A 114 19.27 2.30 18.40
CA ARG A 114 20.21 3.15 19.14
C ARG A 114 20.21 2.85 20.64
N LYS A 115 19.05 2.51 21.20
CA LYS A 115 18.92 2.11 22.61
C LYS A 115 19.52 0.73 22.88
N ASP A 116 19.39 -0.20 21.93
CA ASP A 116 19.89 -1.57 22.03
C ASP A 116 21.36 -1.72 21.61
N GLY A 117 22.07 -0.62 21.32
CA GLY A 117 23.50 -0.62 20.98
C GLY A 117 23.85 -1.38 19.69
N THR A 118 22.85 -1.73 18.88
CA THR A 118 22.97 -2.51 17.64
C THR A 118 22.83 -1.63 16.41
N GLU A 119 23.24 -0.36 16.50
CA GLU A 119 23.34 0.53 15.34
C GLU A 119 24.33 -0.06 14.33
N LYS A 120 23.80 -0.77 13.33
CA LYS A 120 24.57 -1.14 12.14
C LYS A 120 24.83 0.15 11.36
N GLU A 121 26.07 0.63 11.39
CA GLU A 121 26.54 1.85 10.71
C GLU A 121 26.18 1.91 9.20
N ASN A 122 25.87 0.76 8.59
CA ASN A 122 25.53 0.64 7.16
C ASN A 122 24.09 1.04 6.74
N PHE A 123 23.20 1.43 7.66
CA PHE A 123 21.85 1.93 7.31
C PHE A 123 21.65 3.41 7.66
N ALA A 124 22.64 4.24 7.30
CA ALA A 124 22.56 5.69 7.44
C ALA A 124 21.91 6.30 6.18
N LEU A 125 20.71 6.89 6.33
CA LEU A 125 20.22 7.83 5.32
C LEU A 125 21.17 9.04 5.29
N PRO A 126 21.68 9.47 4.11
CA PRO A 126 22.36 10.75 4.03
C PRO A 126 21.39 11.84 4.50
N LEU A 127 21.80 12.72 5.42
CA LEU A 127 20.97 13.78 6.06
C LEU A 127 19.86 13.29 7.02
N PHE A 128 19.99 12.12 7.62
CA PHE A 128 19.17 11.77 8.79
C PHE A 128 19.46 12.73 9.97
N PRO A 129 18.47 13.24 10.73
CA PRO A 129 17.02 12.96 10.69
C PRO A 129 16.18 13.96 9.87
N VAL A 130 16.80 14.98 9.26
CA VAL A 130 16.10 16.09 8.60
C VAL A 130 15.19 15.60 7.48
N ILE A 131 15.67 14.66 6.65
CA ILE A 131 14.89 14.11 5.53
C ILE A 131 13.59 13.44 6.01
N ASN A 132 13.59 12.72 7.14
CA ASN A 132 12.38 12.07 7.62
C ASN A 132 11.34 13.06 8.13
N TYR A 133 11.77 14.11 8.85
CA TYR A 133 10.85 15.17 9.27
C TYR A 133 10.30 15.94 8.07
N VAL A 134 11.10 16.18 7.04
CA VAL A 134 10.64 16.78 5.78
C VAL A 134 9.64 15.87 5.08
N THR A 135 9.89 14.57 4.98
CA THR A 135 8.95 13.60 4.39
C THR A 135 7.64 13.55 5.16
N ILE A 136 7.67 13.49 6.50
CA ILE A 136 6.46 13.51 7.33
C ILE A 136 5.72 14.84 7.13
N GLY A 137 6.43 15.97 7.13
CA GLY A 137 5.85 17.28 6.88
C GLY A 137 5.18 17.38 5.50
N ALA A 138 5.82 16.85 4.46
CA ALA A 138 5.28 16.83 3.11
C ALA A 138 4.02 15.93 3.01
N VAL A 139 4.05 14.74 3.61
CA VAL A 139 2.88 13.85 3.66
C VAL A 139 1.72 14.49 4.43
N LEU A 140 2.00 15.12 5.58
CA LEU A 140 0.99 15.85 6.36
C LEU A 140 0.42 17.05 5.58
N LEU A 141 1.26 17.78 4.85
CA LEU A 141 0.83 18.90 4.02
C LEU A 141 -0.13 18.42 2.93
N VAL A 142 0.20 17.35 2.22
CA VAL A 142 -0.69 16.75 1.21
C VAL A 142 -1.98 16.27 1.85
N PHE A 143 -1.92 15.65 3.03
CA PHE A 143 -3.10 15.18 3.74
C PHE A 143 -4.02 16.33 4.18
N ILE A 144 -3.44 17.45 4.65
CA ILE A 144 -4.18 18.68 4.97
C ILE A 144 -4.80 19.27 3.70
N ALA A 145 -4.08 19.27 2.57
CA ALA A 145 -4.64 19.71 1.30
C ALA A 145 -5.86 18.87 0.88
N MET A 146 -5.79 17.54 1.01
CA MET A 146 -6.94 16.64 0.75
C MET A 146 -8.12 16.91 1.70
N LEU A 147 -7.87 17.32 2.95
CA LEU A 147 -8.93 17.71 3.89
C LEU A 147 -9.55 19.06 3.54
N ILE A 148 -8.84 19.95 2.86
CA ILE A 148 -9.39 21.24 2.43
C ILE A 148 -10.25 21.04 1.18
N ASP A 149 -9.88 20.14 0.28
CA ASP A 149 -10.61 19.88 -0.97
C ASP A 149 -11.92 19.10 -0.77
N PRO A 150 -13.10 19.67 -1.12
CA PRO A 150 -14.39 19.01 -0.89
C PRO A 150 -14.54 17.64 -1.56
N GLY A 151 -13.86 17.43 -2.69
CA GLY A 151 -13.87 16.16 -3.42
C GLY A 151 -13.05 15.06 -2.75
N GLU A 152 -11.98 15.43 -2.04
CA GLU A 152 -11.03 14.50 -1.42
C GLU A 152 -11.20 14.35 0.09
N ARG A 153 -12.03 15.19 0.72
CA ARG A 153 -12.39 15.08 2.14
C ARG A 153 -12.91 13.70 2.51
N MET A 154 -13.78 13.14 1.67
CA MET A 154 -14.35 11.82 1.93
C MET A 154 -13.26 10.74 1.88
N THR A 155 -12.31 10.87 0.96
CA THR A 155 -11.13 10.02 0.85
C THR A 155 -10.24 10.10 2.09
N ALA A 156 -9.92 11.32 2.51
CA ALA A 156 -9.10 11.59 3.69
C ALA A 156 -9.74 11.01 4.95
N LEU A 157 -11.03 11.27 5.18
CA LEU A 157 -11.77 10.73 6.32
C LEU A 157 -11.85 9.20 6.30
N SER A 158 -12.14 8.60 5.14
CA SER A 158 -12.24 7.13 5.00
C SER A 158 -10.89 6.45 5.28
N SER A 159 -9.80 7.03 4.81
CA SER A 159 -8.46 6.53 5.08
C SER A 159 -8.11 6.61 6.57
N LEU A 160 -8.44 7.73 7.23
CA LEU A 160 -8.22 7.95 8.66
C LEU A 160 -9.02 6.95 9.51
N LEU A 161 -10.28 6.73 9.15
CA LEU A 161 -11.17 5.75 9.79
C LEU A 161 -10.61 4.34 9.63
N THR A 162 -10.10 4.00 8.44
CA THR A 162 -9.43 2.72 8.18
C THR A 162 -8.18 2.55 9.04
N ALA A 163 -7.34 3.59 9.17
CA ALA A 163 -6.16 3.52 10.03
C ALA A 163 -6.51 3.34 11.51
N ILE A 164 -7.55 4.04 12.00
CA ILE A 164 -8.06 3.87 13.36
C ILE A 164 -8.62 2.46 13.55
N ALA A 165 -9.39 1.94 12.59
CA ALA A 165 -9.93 0.59 12.62
C ALA A 165 -8.81 -0.46 12.65
N CYS A 166 -7.79 -0.32 11.80
CA CYS A 166 -6.61 -1.19 11.79
C CYS A 166 -5.83 -1.11 13.12
N TYR A 167 -5.66 0.08 13.70
CA TYR A 167 -5.01 0.25 15.00
C TYR A 167 -5.80 -0.43 16.13
N ILE A 168 -7.12 -0.27 16.14
CA ILE A 168 -8.01 -0.92 17.11
C ILE A 168 -7.99 -2.44 16.93
N LEU A 169 -8.09 -2.94 15.70
CA LEU A 169 -7.99 -4.38 15.41
C LEU A 169 -6.64 -4.93 15.85
N ALA A 170 -5.53 -4.27 15.53
CA ALA A 170 -4.20 -4.67 15.98
C ALA A 170 -4.11 -4.71 17.52
N ARG A 171 -4.71 -3.74 18.22
CA ARG A 171 -4.78 -3.74 19.70
C ARG A 171 -5.64 -4.87 20.26
N ILE A 172 -6.75 -5.22 19.61
CA ILE A 172 -7.64 -6.31 20.03
C ILE A 172 -6.99 -7.67 19.78
N PHE A 173 -6.34 -7.86 18.64
CA PHE A 173 -5.60 -9.08 18.31
C PHE A 173 -4.36 -9.24 19.20
N ALA A 174 -3.58 -8.17 19.43
CA ALA A 174 -2.46 -8.19 20.37
C ALA A 174 -2.90 -8.49 21.82
N ARG A 175 -4.12 -8.11 22.22
CA ARG A 175 -4.71 -8.47 23.52
C ARG A 175 -5.22 -9.91 23.61
N LYS A 176 -5.51 -10.57 22.49
CA LYS A 176 -5.90 -11.99 22.46
C LYS A 176 -4.70 -12.95 22.46
N ALA A 177 -3.51 -12.45 22.18
CA ALA A 177 -2.27 -13.23 22.13
C ALA A 177 -1.41 -13.14 23.42
N ALA A 178 -1.87 -12.39 24.43
CA ALA A 178 -1.27 -12.28 25.76
C ALA A 178 -2.15 -12.97 26.80
#